data_AF-A0A1F5E4V7-F1
#
_entry.id   AF-A0A1F5E4V7-F1
#
_cell.length_a   1.000
_cell.length_b   1.000
_cell.length_c   1.000
_cell.angle_alpha   90.00
_cell.angle_beta   90.00
_cell.angle_gamma   90.00
#
_symmetry.space_group_name_H-M   'P 1'
#
loop_
_entity.id
_entity.type
_entity.pdbx_description
1 polymer ?
#
loop_
_entity_poly.entity_id
_entity_poly.type
_entity_poly.pdbx_seq_one_letter_code
_entity_poly.pdbx_strand_id
1 'polypeptide(L)'
;MDKKSEKTLINFKKAKSHIEKIIKMIEDGDYCIDIMQQNLAVIGLLKSAHHMLMEGHLNTCFKNAMKTNNETRKQKMVAEILKVSKLANK
;
A
#
# COMPACT_ATOMS: atom_id res chain seq x y z
N MET A 1 -8.66 14.47 9.62
CA MET A 1 -8.04 13.29 8.97
C MET A 1 -6.61 13.18 9.46
N ASP A 2 -6.22 12.01 9.97
CA ASP A 2 -4.89 11.80 10.57
C ASP A 2 -3.78 11.98 9.51
N LYS A 3 -2.67 12.65 9.85
CA LYS A 3 -1.59 13.06 8.92
C LYS A 3 -1.00 11.88 8.12
N LYS A 4 -1.13 10.67 8.64
CA LYS A 4 -0.64 9.42 8.02
C LYS A 4 -1.47 9.00 6.80
N SER A 5 -2.78 9.29 6.81
CA SER A 5 -3.68 9.01 5.68
C SER A 5 -3.38 9.90 4.47
N GLU A 6 -2.84 11.10 4.69
CA GLU A 6 -2.51 12.06 3.63
C GLU A 6 -1.29 11.62 2.81
N LYS A 7 -0.21 11.15 3.47
CA LYS A 7 0.99 10.64 2.77
C LYS A 7 0.69 9.39 1.94
N THR A 8 -0.09 8.47 2.48
CA THR A 8 -0.56 7.29 1.74
C THR A 8 -1.34 7.71 0.48
N LEU A 9 -2.27 8.66 0.61
CA LEU A 9 -3.04 9.17 -0.51
C LEU A 9 -2.15 9.81 -1.58
N ILE A 10 -1.13 10.58 -1.18
CA ILE A 10 -0.15 11.18 -2.10
C ILE A 10 0.56 10.09 -2.91
N ASN A 11 0.99 9.00 -2.27
CA ASN A 11 1.66 7.90 -3.00
C ASN A 11 0.74 7.24 -4.02
N PHE A 12 -0.54 7.01 -3.69
CA PHE A 12 -1.50 6.47 -4.66
C PHE A 12 -1.76 7.44 -5.82
N LYS A 13 -1.86 8.74 -5.56
CA LYS A 13 -1.99 9.76 -6.61
C LYS A 13 -0.77 9.79 -7.54
N LYS A 14 0.45 9.68 -6.98
CA LYS A 14 1.68 9.56 -7.76
C LYS A 14 1.67 8.28 -8.59
N ALA A 15 1.36 7.13 -8.00
CA ALA A 15 1.28 5.86 -8.71
C ALA A 15 0.30 5.94 -9.90
N LYS A 16 -0.88 6.54 -9.70
CA LYS A 16 -1.84 6.79 -10.78
C LYS A 16 -1.23 7.58 -11.93
N SER A 17 -0.63 8.74 -11.65
CA SER A 17 -0.02 9.59 -12.69
C SER A 17 1.13 8.89 -13.42
N HIS A 18 1.94 8.09 -12.72
CA HIS A 18 2.99 7.31 -13.36
C HIS A 18 2.44 6.19 -14.25
N ILE A 19 1.33 5.54 -13.86
CA ILE A 19 0.65 4.55 -14.71
C ILE A 19 0.11 5.22 -15.97
N GLU A 20 -0.52 6.38 -15.86
CA GLU A 20 -0.99 7.16 -17.02
C GLU A 20 0.16 7.48 -17.98
N LYS A 21 1.34 7.84 -17.44
CA LYS A 21 2.54 8.04 -18.24
C LYS A 21 2.98 6.74 -18.93
N ILE A 22 3.06 5.62 -18.21
CA ILE A 22 3.47 4.32 -18.79
C ILE A 22 2.56 3.91 -19.95
N ILE A 23 1.23 4.09 -19.81
CA ILE A 23 0.28 3.82 -20.88
C ILE A 23 0.64 4.63 -22.12
N LYS A 24 0.86 5.94 -21.96
CA LYS A 24 1.27 6.82 -23.06
C LYS A 24 2.61 6.39 -23.68
N MET A 25 3.59 6.01 -22.87
CA MET A 25 4.89 5.53 -23.36
C MET A 25 4.73 4.28 -24.25
N ILE A 26 3.80 3.38 -23.91
CA ILE A 26 3.48 2.21 -24.74
C ILE A 26 2.78 2.63 -26.04
N GLU A 27 1.82 3.54 -25.97
CA GLU A 27 1.10 4.07 -27.15
C GLU A 27 2.04 4.79 -28.12
N ASP A 28 3.01 5.54 -27.60
CA ASP A 28 4.00 6.30 -28.36
C ASP A 28 5.16 5.42 -28.88
N GLY A 29 5.25 4.16 -28.46
CA GLY A 29 6.29 3.22 -28.89
C GLY A 29 7.67 3.45 -28.24
N ASP A 30 7.70 3.99 -27.03
CA ASP A 30 8.92 4.28 -26.29
C ASP A 30 9.74 3.02 -25.97
N TYR A 31 11.03 3.23 -25.65
CA TYR A 31 11.97 2.15 -25.38
C TYR A 31 11.55 1.29 -24.18
N CYS A 32 11.51 -0.02 -24.38
CA CYS A 32 11.01 -0.99 -23.41
C CYS A 32 11.70 -0.90 -22.04
N ILE A 33 13.01 -0.61 -22.00
CA ILE A 33 13.75 -0.52 -20.73
C ILE A 33 13.25 0.68 -19.90
N ASP A 34 12.92 1.80 -20.54
CA ASP A 34 12.43 2.99 -19.83
C ASP A 34 11.03 2.72 -19.26
N ILE A 35 10.17 2.02 -20.01
CA ILE A 35 8.86 1.55 -19.55
C ILE A 35 9.03 0.63 -18.33
N MET A 36 9.96 -0.32 -18.39
CA MET A 36 10.25 -1.23 -17.27
C MET A 36 10.72 -0.48 -16.03
N GLN A 37 11.58 0.53 -16.18
CA GLN A 37 12.04 1.37 -15.07
C GLN A 37 10.89 2.17 -14.44
N GLN A 38 10.01 2.78 -15.27
CA GLN A 38 8.83 3.49 -14.75
C GLN A 38 7.88 2.53 -14.01
N ASN A 39 7.68 1.31 -14.53
CA ASN A 39 6.88 0.30 -13.86
C ASN A 39 7.44 -0.07 -12.47
N LEU A 40 8.76 -0.26 -12.35
CA LEU A 40 9.41 -0.50 -11.07
C LEU A 40 9.22 0.66 -10.08
N ALA A 41 9.24 1.90 -10.56
CA ALA A 41 8.94 3.08 -9.73
C ALA A 41 7.49 3.07 -9.20
N VAL A 42 6.52 2.69 -10.03
CA VAL A 42 5.11 2.50 -9.61
C VAL A 42 5.00 1.43 -8.53
N ILE A 43 5.63 0.27 -8.73
CA ILE A 43 5.64 -0.81 -7.74
C ILE A 43 6.22 -0.32 -6.40
N GLY A 44 7.30 0.47 -6.44
CA GLY A 44 7.89 1.09 -5.25
C GLY A 44 6.91 2.01 -4.51
N LEU A 45 6.18 2.87 -5.23
CA LEU A 45 5.16 3.76 -4.65
C LEU A 45 4.02 2.96 -3.99
N LEU A 46 3.53 1.91 -4.64
CA LEU A 46 2.47 1.05 -4.13
C LEU A 46 2.92 0.28 -2.88
N LYS A 47 4.13 -0.29 -2.87
CA LYS A 47 4.70 -0.95 -1.69
C LYS A 47 4.84 0.04 -0.52
N SER A 48 5.32 1.25 -0.79
CA SER A 48 5.44 2.30 0.23
C SER A 48 4.07 2.71 0.79
N ALA A 49 3.05 2.87 -0.06
CA ALA A 49 1.68 3.15 0.38
C ALA A 49 1.10 2.01 1.24
N HIS A 50 1.34 0.76 0.86
CA HIS A 50 0.92 -0.41 1.63
C HIS A 50 1.55 -0.43 3.03
N HIS A 51 2.87 -0.21 3.13
CA HIS A 51 3.56 -0.14 4.42
C HIS A 51 2.98 0.96 5.31
N MET A 52 2.73 2.15 4.77
CA MET A 52 2.13 3.25 5.53
C MET A 52 0.71 2.93 6.04
N LEU A 53 -0.11 2.24 5.23
CA LEU A 53 -1.43 1.74 5.65
C LEU A 53 -1.32 0.72 6.79
N MET A 54 -0.43 -0.27 6.64
CA MET A 54 -0.18 -1.30 7.65
C MET A 54 0.25 -0.66 8.97
N GLU A 55 1.24 0.23 8.91
CA GLU A 55 1.76 0.94 10.08
C GLU A 55 0.69 1.82 10.74
N GLY A 56 -0.20 2.45 9.96
CA GLY A 56 -1.35 3.19 10.47
C GLY A 56 -2.35 2.28 11.19
N HIS A 57 -2.72 1.16 10.57
CA HIS A 57 -3.65 0.19 11.15
C HIS A 57 -3.12 -0.41 12.46
N LEU A 58 -1.83 -0.78 12.50
CA LEU A 58 -1.19 -1.35 13.68
C LEU A 58 -1.19 -0.37 14.87
N ASN A 59 -0.93 0.91 14.61
CA ASN A 59 -0.90 1.95 15.65
C ASN A 59 -2.28 2.41 16.13
N THR A 60 -3.35 2.10 15.40
CA THR A 60 -4.71 2.56 15.69
C THR A 60 -5.66 1.40 15.98
N CYS A 61 -6.28 0.81 14.95
CA CYS A 61 -7.28 -0.24 15.06
C CYS A 61 -6.77 -1.45 15.85
N PHE A 62 -5.56 -1.93 15.51
CA PHE A 62 -4.95 -3.08 16.16
C PHE A 62 -4.61 -2.78 17.62
N LYS A 63 -3.86 -1.69 17.87
CA LYS A 63 -3.50 -1.25 19.23
C LYS A 63 -4.74 -1.08 20.13
N ASN A 64 -5.81 -0.50 19.59
CA ASN A 64 -7.06 -0.31 20.33
C ASN A 64 -7.77 -1.64 20.61
N ALA A 65 -7.78 -2.58 19.66
CA ALA A 65 -8.34 -3.92 19.88
C ALA A 65 -7.58 -4.70 20.96
N MET A 66 -6.24 -4.62 20.96
CA MET A 66 -5.39 -5.31 21.94
C MET A 66 -5.56 -4.78 23.37
N LYS A 67 -5.98 -3.52 23.54
CA LYS A 67 -6.30 -2.94 24.85
C LYS A 67 -7.63 -3.43 25.45
N THR A 68 -8.49 -4.10 24.67
CA THR A 68 -9.78 -4.59 25.17
C THR A 68 -9.65 -5.95 25.83
N ASN A 69 -10.56 -6.30 26.74
CA ASN A 69 -10.65 -7.66 27.32
C ASN A 69 -11.41 -8.65 26.42
N ASN A 70 -11.68 -8.31 25.16
CA ASN A 70 -12.43 -9.14 24.23
C ASN A 70 -11.47 -10.01 23.41
N GLU A 71 -11.28 -11.27 23.79
CA GLU A 71 -10.35 -12.17 23.11
C GLU A 71 -10.75 -12.51 21.68
N THR A 72 -12.03 -12.66 21.40
CA THR A 72 -12.53 -12.87 20.04
C THR A 72 -12.11 -11.73 19.11
N ARG A 73 -12.19 -10.48 19.60
CA ARG A 73 -11.75 -9.30 18.85
C ARG A 73 -10.23 -9.31 18.62
N LYS A 74 -9.43 -9.70 19.62
CA LYS A 74 -7.98 -9.79 19.47
C LYS A 74 -7.58 -10.83 18.43
N GLN A 75 -8.15 -12.04 18.51
CA GLN A 75 -7.89 -13.11 17.55
C GLN A 75 -8.26 -12.69 16.12
N LYS A 76 -9.41 -12.02 15.95
CA LYS A 76 -9.82 -11.50 14.64
C LYS A 76 -8.81 -10.51 14.06
N MET A 77 -8.31 -9.56 14.85
CA MET A 77 -7.30 -8.61 14.36
C MET A 77 -5.98 -9.28 13.97
N VAL A 78 -5.52 -10.28 14.74
CA VAL A 78 -4.33 -11.05 14.39
C VAL A 78 -4.53 -11.79 13.07
N ALA A 79 -5.69 -12.44 12.90
CA ALA A 79 -6.02 -13.16 11.66
C ALA A 79 -6.06 -12.24 10.44
N GLU A 80 -6.59 -11.02 10.58
CA GLU A 80 -6.62 -10.02 9.51
C GLU A 80 -5.19 -9.59 9.08
N ILE A 81 -4.30 -9.33 10.04
CA ILE A 81 -2.90 -9.00 9.73
C ILE A 81 -2.19 -10.16 9.01
N LEU A 82 -2.36 -11.38 9.51
CA LEU A 82 -1.76 -12.58 8.89
C LEU A 82 -2.28 -12.80 7.47
N LYS A 83 -3.58 -12.57 7.23
CA LYS A 83 -4.17 -12.67 5.89
C LYS A 83 -3.52 -11.69 4.93
N VAL A 84 -3.35 -10.42 5.32
CA VAL A 84 -2.72 -9.40 4.47
C VAL A 84 -1.24 -9.70 4.24
N SER A 85 -0.50 -10.10 5.28
CA SER A 85 0.92 -10.44 5.15
C SER A 85 1.16 -11.62 4.19
N LYS A 86 0.27 -12.61 4.16
CA LYS A 86 0.34 -13.71 3.18
C LYS A 86 0.14 -13.25 1.73
N LEU A 87 -0.62 -12.18 1.51
CA LEU A 87 -0.82 -11.63 0.16
C LEU A 87 0.39 -10.80 -0.30
N ALA A 88 1.04 -10.09 0.63
CA ALA A 88 2.20 -9.26 0.30
C ALA A 88 3.47 -10.07 -0.03
N ASN A 89 3.55 -11.32 0.43
CA ASN A 89 4.68 -12.23 0.21
C ASN A 89 4.43 -13.27 -0.90
N LYS A 90 3.33 -13.14 -1.65
CA LYS A 90 3.08 -13.88 -2.89
C LYS A 90 3.53 -13.05 -4.07
#